data_AF-A0A7R9BY63-F1
#
_entry.id   AF-A0A7R9BY63-F1
#
_cell.length_a   1.000
_cell.length_b   1.000
_cell.length_c   1.000
_cell.angle_alpha   90.00
_cell.angle_beta   90.00
_cell.angle_gamma   90.00
#
_symmetry.space_group_name_H-M   'P 1'
#
loop_
_entity.id
_entity.type
_entity.pdbx_description
1 polymer ?
#
loop_
_entity_poly.entity_id
_entity_poly.type
_entity_poly.pdbx_seq_one_letter_code
_entity_poly.pdbx_strand_id
1 'polypeptide(L)'
;MKAEKHGVDLLKEGEKERNKGDKNGEIEAAEDDSGASDAASHMNLGAMLHLNGKYEEAERSYVKSLELRPNDATTLTNLERLHNLFEKRGIKRRKER
;
A
#
# COMPACT_ATOMS: atom_id res chain seq x y z
N MET A 1 25.11 53.42 4.64
CA MET A 1 26.16 52.69 5.39
C MET A 1 25.49 51.81 6.43
N LYS A 2 25.99 50.56 6.58
CA LYS A 2 25.59 49.48 7.51
C LYS A 2 24.23 48.82 7.21
N ALA A 3 24.06 47.50 7.24
CA ALA A 3 24.99 46.40 7.49
C ALA A 3 24.41 45.09 6.89
N GLU A 4 25.31 44.18 6.58
CA GLU A 4 25.11 42.83 6.05
C GLU A 4 24.38 41.88 7.01
N LYS A 5 23.79 40.80 6.43
CA LYS A 5 23.79 39.37 6.86
C LYS A 5 22.88 38.62 5.87
N HIS A 6 23.39 37.96 4.82
CA HIS A 6 23.85 36.56 4.77
C HIS A 6 23.00 35.58 5.61
N GLY A 7 22.40 34.58 4.94
CA GLY A 7 21.78 33.43 5.59
C GLY A 7 20.81 32.68 4.68
N VAL A 8 21.28 31.56 4.15
CA VAL A 8 20.58 30.61 3.28
C VAL A 8 19.59 29.76 4.11
N ASP A 9 18.70 29.07 3.40
CA ASP A 9 17.93 27.88 3.81
C ASP A 9 16.68 28.07 4.68
N LEU A 10 15.52 27.70 4.12
CA LEU A 10 14.88 26.41 4.39
C LEU A 10 13.46 26.38 3.79
N LEU A 11 13.30 25.49 2.80
CA LEU A 11 12.12 24.67 2.50
C LEU A 11 10.79 25.10 3.16
N LYS A 12 9.88 25.64 2.36
CA LYS A 12 8.45 25.40 2.61
C LYS A 12 7.91 24.57 1.46
N GLU A 13 7.59 23.35 1.85
CA GLU A 13 7.14 22.25 1.02
C GLU A 13 6.04 22.68 0.07
N GLY A 14 6.22 22.33 -1.20
CA GLY A 14 5.11 22.28 -2.13
C GLY A 14 4.11 21.28 -1.59
N GLU A 15 2.96 21.77 -1.16
CA GLU A 15 1.75 20.98 -0.93
C GLU A 15 1.36 20.34 -2.26
N LYS A 16 2.00 19.21 -2.58
CA LYS A 16 1.61 18.36 -3.69
C LYS A 16 0.34 17.64 -3.26
N GLU A 17 -0.79 18.25 -3.62
CA GLU A 17 -2.11 17.65 -3.68
C GLU A 17 -2.02 16.17 -4.03
N ARG A 18 -2.22 15.29 -3.04
CA ARG A 18 -2.63 13.92 -3.32
C ARG A 18 -4.14 13.94 -3.37
N ASN A 19 -4.64 14.37 -4.53
CA ASN A 19 -5.98 14.04 -4.98
C ASN A 19 -6.09 12.51 -5.02
N LYS A 20 -6.77 11.93 -4.04
CA LYS A 20 -7.17 10.54 -4.05
C LYS A 20 -8.69 10.51 -3.88
N GLY A 21 -9.36 10.68 -5.02
CA GLY A 21 -10.63 10.06 -5.39
C GLY A 21 -11.81 10.31 -4.47
N ASP A 22 -12.81 11.00 -5.03
CA ASP A 22 -14.22 10.98 -4.66
C ASP A 22 -14.64 9.77 -3.81
N LYS A 23 -15.06 10.03 -2.57
CA LYS A 23 -15.83 9.07 -1.77
C LYS A 23 -17.31 9.31 -2.05
N ASN A 24 -17.78 8.87 -3.22
CA ASN A 24 -19.20 8.90 -3.55
C ASN A 24 -19.71 7.48 -3.82
N GLY A 25 -20.65 7.04 -2.96
CA GLY A 25 -21.54 5.89 -3.14
C GLY A 25 -20.86 4.54 -2.91
N GLU A 26 -21.38 3.58 -2.18
CA GLU A 26 -22.71 3.33 -1.63
C GLU A 26 -22.55 2.42 -0.42
N ILE A 27 -23.64 2.32 0.33
CA ILE A 27 -23.84 1.51 1.53
C ILE A 27 -23.43 0.06 1.23
N GLU A 28 -22.37 -0.45 1.86
CA GLU A 28 -22.11 -1.89 1.89
C GLU A 28 -22.31 -2.37 3.33
N ALA A 29 -23.10 -3.43 3.44
CA ALA A 29 -23.65 -3.95 4.66
C ALA A 29 -22.58 -4.11 5.76
N ALA A 30 -22.99 -3.90 7.01
CA ALA A 30 -22.22 -4.30 8.17
C ALA A 30 -22.08 -5.84 8.15
N GLU A 31 -21.11 -6.32 7.39
CA GLU A 31 -20.64 -7.69 7.41
C GLU A 31 -19.87 -7.90 8.72
N ASP A 32 -20.09 -9.06 9.34
CA ASP A 32 -19.46 -9.55 10.56
C ASP A 32 -17.99 -9.08 10.69
N ASP A 33 -17.74 -8.13 11.59
CA ASP A 33 -16.48 -7.38 11.72
C ASP A 33 -15.29 -8.27 12.15
N SER A 34 -15.55 -9.53 12.49
CA SER A 34 -14.51 -10.50 12.85
C SER A 34 -13.57 -10.82 11.69
N GLY A 35 -14.11 -10.97 10.47
CA GLY A 35 -13.31 -11.17 9.26
C GLY A 35 -12.55 -9.90 8.82
N ALA A 36 -13.03 -8.72 9.24
CA ALA A 36 -12.45 -7.42 8.92
C ALA A 36 -11.06 -7.25 9.54
N SER A 37 -10.93 -7.58 10.82
CA SER A 37 -9.69 -7.45 11.58
C SER A 37 -8.62 -8.41 11.06
N ASP A 38 -9.01 -9.63 10.71
CA ASP A 38 -8.07 -10.63 10.18
C ASP A 38 -7.61 -10.27 8.77
N ALA A 39 -8.53 -9.80 7.90
CA ALA A 39 -8.19 -9.30 6.57
C ALA A 39 -7.20 -8.13 6.65
N ALA A 40 -7.51 -7.12 7.47
CA ALA A 40 -6.64 -5.97 7.67
C ALA A 40 -5.26 -6.36 8.24
N SER A 41 -5.20 -7.34 9.13
CA SER A 41 -3.96 -7.85 9.70
C SER A 41 -3.07 -8.52 8.64
N HIS A 42 -3.66 -9.37 7.80
CA HIS A 42 -2.96 -9.99 6.67
C HIS A 42 -2.49 -8.97 5.64
N MET A 43 -3.31 -7.95 5.33
CA MET A 43 -2.95 -6.84 4.44
C MET A 43 -1.77 -6.02 4.98
N ASN A 44 -1.80 -5.67 6.26
CA ASN A 44 -0.71 -4.92 6.91
C ASN A 44 0.58 -5.74 6.97
N LEU A 45 0.49 -7.02 7.31
CA LEU A 45 1.64 -7.93 7.29
C LEU A 45 2.26 -8.01 5.89
N GLY A 46 1.42 -8.15 4.85
CA GLY A 46 1.87 -8.14 3.46
C GLY A 46 2.61 -6.86 3.09
N ALA A 47 2.11 -5.69 3.53
CA ALA A 47 2.78 -4.40 3.34
C ALA A 47 4.15 -4.33 4.01
N MET A 48 4.27 -4.80 5.25
CA MET A 48 5.56 -4.83 5.96
C MET A 48 6.55 -5.77 5.28
N LEU A 49 6.11 -6.96 4.85
CA LEU A 49 6.94 -7.93 4.14
C LEU A 49 7.39 -7.40 2.77
N HIS A 50 6.49 -6.72 2.04
CA HIS A 50 6.79 -6.07 0.77
C HIS A 50 7.89 -5.02 0.94
N LEU A 51 7.76 -4.15 1.95
CA LEU A 51 8.79 -3.16 2.28
C LEU A 51 10.13 -3.81 2.66
N ASN A 52 10.09 -4.95 3.34
CA ASN A 52 11.27 -5.69 3.77
C ASN A 52 11.87 -6.60 2.68
N GLY A 53 11.38 -6.53 1.43
CA GLY A 53 11.90 -7.31 0.31
C GLY A 53 11.46 -8.79 0.30
N LYS A 54 10.61 -9.20 1.24
CA LYS A 54 10.13 -10.58 1.39
C LYS A 54 8.90 -10.81 0.52
N TYR A 55 9.11 -10.74 -0.79
CA TYR A 55 8.01 -10.62 -1.75
C TYR A 55 7.10 -11.84 -1.83
N GLU A 56 7.65 -13.07 -1.75
CA GLU A 56 6.81 -14.29 -1.74
C GLU A 56 5.92 -14.35 -0.48
N GLU A 57 6.43 -13.95 0.69
CA GLU A 57 5.64 -13.87 1.94
C GLU A 57 4.59 -12.76 1.87
N ALA A 58 4.92 -11.63 1.23
CA ALA A 58 4.01 -10.52 1.03
C ALA A 58 2.81 -10.93 0.16
N GLU A 59 3.07 -11.62 -0.96
CA GLU A 59 2.03 -12.13 -1.86
C GLU A 59 1.06 -13.05 -1.12
N ARG A 60 1.56 -14.04 -0.38
CA ARG A 60 0.71 -14.94 0.42
C ARG A 60 -0.16 -14.20 1.43
N SER A 61 0.39 -13.17 2.07
CA SER A 61 -0.36 -12.37 3.05
C SER A 61 -1.46 -11.54 2.38
N TYR A 62 -1.18 -10.94 1.22
CA TYR A 62 -2.21 -10.23 0.46
C TYR A 62 -3.30 -11.17 -0.07
N VAL A 63 -2.94 -12.35 -0.58
CA VAL A 63 -3.91 -13.36 -1.00
C VAL A 63 -4.81 -13.76 0.18
N LYS A 64 -4.24 -13.97 1.37
CA LYS A 64 -5.04 -14.31 2.55
C LYS A 64 -6.01 -13.19 2.98
N SER A 65 -5.58 -11.93 2.87
CA SER A 65 -6.48 -10.79 3.06
C SER A 65 -7.63 -10.80 2.05
N LEU A 66 -7.35 -11.09 0.77
CA LEU A 66 -8.38 -11.16 -0.28
C LEU A 66 -9.30 -12.39 -0.16
N GLU A 67 -8.84 -13.50 0.43
CA GLU A 67 -9.73 -14.62 0.76
C GLU A 67 -10.80 -14.21 1.78
N LEU A 68 -10.46 -13.30 2.68
CA LEU A 68 -11.38 -12.78 3.71
C LEU A 68 -12.19 -11.58 3.20
N ARG A 69 -11.58 -10.72 2.38
CA ARG A 69 -12.21 -9.55 1.74
C ARG A 69 -11.78 -9.44 0.28
N PRO A 70 -12.49 -10.13 -0.64
CA PRO A 70 -12.13 -10.20 -2.06
C PRO A 70 -12.06 -8.83 -2.75
N ASN A 71 -12.83 -7.87 -2.28
CA ASN A 71 -12.98 -6.55 -2.87
C ASN A 71 -12.20 -5.45 -2.11
N ASP A 72 -11.27 -5.81 -1.22
CA ASP A 72 -10.46 -4.81 -0.52
C ASP A 72 -9.50 -4.09 -1.49
N ALA A 73 -9.91 -2.90 -1.93
CA ALA A 73 -9.20 -2.10 -2.92
C ALA A 73 -7.74 -1.79 -2.50
N THR A 74 -7.48 -1.68 -1.20
CA THR A 74 -6.14 -1.44 -0.66
C THR A 74 -5.24 -2.64 -0.88
N THR A 75 -5.72 -3.84 -0.56
CA THR A 75 -4.99 -5.10 -0.75
C THR A 75 -4.73 -5.37 -2.22
N LEU A 76 -5.73 -5.19 -3.09
CA LEU A 76 -5.59 -5.32 -4.54
C LEU A 76 -4.49 -4.40 -5.08
N THR A 77 -4.55 -3.11 -4.73
CA THR A 77 -3.53 -2.12 -5.15
C THR A 77 -2.13 -2.51 -4.68
N ASN A 78 -2.01 -3.05 -3.47
CA ASN A 78 -0.72 -3.45 -2.90
C ASN A 78 -0.15 -4.71 -3.60
N LEU A 79 -1.00 -5.67 -3.93
CA LEU A 79 -0.63 -6.88 -4.67
C LEU A 79 -0.20 -6.54 -6.11
N GLU A 80 -0.91 -5.65 -6.79
CA GLU A 80 -0.51 -5.15 -8.11
C GLU A 80 0.86 -4.47 -8.09
N ARG A 81 1.12 -3.63 -7.08
CA ARG A 81 2.43 -2.99 -6.91
C ARG A 81 3.54 -4.01 -6.69
N LEU A 82 3.28 -5.04 -5.88
CA LEU A 82 4.21 -6.13 -5.64
C LEU A 82 4.53 -6.88 -6.95
N HIS A 83 3.52 -7.19 -7.76
CA HIS A 83 3.70 -7.86 -9.06
C HIS A 83 4.48 -7.01 -10.06
N ASN A 84 4.14 -5.72 -10.17
CA ASN A 84 4.89 -4.77 -10.99
C ASN A 84 6.38 -4.68 -10.58
N LEU A 85 6.67 -4.82 -9.28
CA LEU A 85 8.04 -4.83 -8.77
C LEU A 85 8.79 -6.10 -9.19
N PHE A 86 8.14 -7.27 -9.15
CA PHE A 86 8.72 -8.52 -9.65
C PHE A 86 9.10 -8.44 -11.12
N GLU A 87 8.20 -7.90 -11.95
CA GLU A 87 8.46 -7.72 -13.39
C GLU A 87 9.63 -6.78 -13.64
N LYS A 88 9.68 -5.64 -12.94
CA LYS A 88 10.79 -4.67 -13.08
C LYS A 88 12.13 -5.19 -12.59
N ARG A 89 12.14 -6.06 -11.57
CA ARG A 89 13.37 -6.60 -10.97
C ARG A 89 13.79 -7.95 -11.57
N GLY A 90 13.05 -8.48 -12.55
CA GLY A 90 13.32 -9.79 -13.15
C GLY A 90 13.21 -10.95 -12.16
N ILE A 91 12.54 -10.73 -11.03
CA ILE A 91 12.34 -11.75 -10.01
C ILE A 91 11.21 -12.64 -10.51
N LYS A 92 11.53 -13.86 -10.93
CA LYS A 92 10.53 -14.80 -11.45
C LYS A 92 9.54 -15.14 -10.34
N ARG A 93 8.27 -14.83 -10.57
CA ARG A 93 7.17 -15.42 -9.80
C ARG A 93 7.29 -16.94 -9.89
N ARG A 94 7.45 -17.62 -8.76
CA ARG A 94 7.28 -19.06 -8.74
C ARG A 94 5.78 -19.29 -8.90
N LYS A 95 5.35 -19.73 -10.09
CA LYS A 95 4.01 -20.32 -10.22
C LYS A 95 4.01 -21.55 -9.32
N GLU A 96 3.28 -21.51 -8.22
CA GLU A 96 2.97 -22.73 -7.47
C GLU A 96 2.30 -23.70 -8.46
N ARG A 97 2.88 -24.91 -8.53
CA ARG A 97 2.49 -25.97 -9.46
C ARG A 97 1.33 -26.77 -8.89
#